data_AF-A0A6M8W537-F1
#
_entry.id   AF-A0A6M8W537-F1
#
_cell.length_a   1.000
_cell.length_b   1.000
_cell.length_c   1.000
_cell.angle_alpha   90.00
_cell.angle_beta   90.00
_cell.angle_gamma   90.00
#
_symmetry.space_group_name_H-M   'P 1'
#
loop_
_entity.id
_entity.type
_entity.pdbx_description
1 polymer ?
#
loop_
_entity_poly.entity_id
_entity_poly.type
_entity_poly.pdbx_seq_one_letter_code
_entity_poly.pdbx_strand_id
1 'polypeptide(L)'
;MPTSPTAPSAPIDLTERKLLGVIPTGPGAEGIDITPDGREVWVANRAADSVSVIDAQTLDVIETVMCAGFPIRCKATPDGQRVLISCATAGEVAVFDRLSREETGRVTVLDRGEGGDLGPIGVLITPDGTHAFVANSSRQEVVVIDLGTLDVIARLETGNVPDGLAFLARAPDVVPLGDGPEPDVEGATGH
;
A
#
# COMPACT_ATOMS: atom_id res chain seq x y z
N MET A 1 0.61 -6.78 35.82
CA MET A 1 0.48 -7.31 34.45
C MET A 1 1.76 -6.96 33.71
N PRO A 2 2.51 -7.91 33.12
CA PRO A 2 3.60 -7.52 32.23
C PRO A 2 2.98 -6.90 30.98
N THR A 3 3.41 -5.69 30.61
CA THR A 3 3.01 -5.05 29.35
C THR A 3 3.54 -5.90 28.21
N SER A 4 2.67 -6.36 27.30
CA SER A 4 3.08 -7.04 26.08
C SER A 4 4.18 -6.23 25.37
N PRO A 5 5.21 -6.87 24.79
CA PRO A 5 6.29 -6.16 24.13
C PRO A 5 5.73 -5.33 22.97
N THR A 6 5.88 -4.01 23.05
CA THR A 6 5.62 -3.07 21.96
C THR A 6 6.58 -3.37 20.81
N ALA A 7 6.09 -3.45 19.57
CA ALA A 7 6.98 -3.48 18.42
C ALA A 7 7.35 -2.03 18.05
N PRO A 8 8.60 -1.72 17.70
CA PRO A 8 8.99 -0.34 17.44
C PRO A 8 8.92 0.09 15.96
N SER A 9 8.65 1.37 15.73
CA SER A 9 9.01 2.09 14.50
C SER A 9 10.36 2.82 14.69
N ALA A 10 11.14 3.00 13.62
CA ALA A 10 12.54 3.46 13.69
C ALA A 10 12.82 4.55 12.63
N PRO A 11 12.64 5.85 12.96
CA PRO A 11 13.00 6.95 12.07
C PRO A 11 14.51 7.05 11.85
N ILE A 12 14.93 7.24 10.60
CA ILE A 12 16.34 7.33 10.21
C ILE A 12 16.58 8.65 9.45
N ASP A 13 17.57 9.41 9.90
CA ASP A 13 18.12 10.51 9.11
C ASP A 13 19.02 9.93 8.01
N LEU A 14 18.68 10.17 6.75
CA LEU A 14 19.40 9.62 5.60
C LEU A 14 20.70 10.38 5.28
N THR A 15 20.79 11.65 5.68
CA THR A 15 21.98 12.48 5.50
C THR A 15 23.06 12.04 6.48
N GLU A 16 22.69 11.92 7.75
CA GLU A 16 23.59 11.49 8.83
C GLU A 16 23.70 9.96 8.93
N ARG A 17 22.82 9.21 8.26
CA ARG A 17 22.67 7.75 8.36
C ARG A 17 22.50 7.31 9.81
N LYS A 18 21.67 8.05 10.54
CA LYS A 18 21.55 7.94 11.99
C LYS A 18 20.13 7.57 12.39
N LEU A 19 20.02 6.61 13.29
CA LEU A 19 18.76 6.32 13.98
C LEU A 19 18.40 7.50 14.88
N LEU A 20 17.24 8.12 14.63
CA LEU A 20 16.77 9.25 15.41
C LEU A 20 16.10 8.82 16.71
N GLY A 21 15.55 7.61 16.75
CA GLY A 21 14.93 7.05 17.94
C GLY A 21 14.24 5.72 17.64
N VAL A 22 13.59 5.19 18.67
CA VAL A 22 12.76 3.99 18.61
C VAL A 22 11.40 4.39 19.17
N ILE A 23 10.38 4.40 18.31
CA ILE A 23 9.02 4.83 18.65
C ILE A 23 8.22 3.58 19.04
N PRO A 24 7.70 3.49 20.28
CA PRO A 24 6.97 2.31 20.74
C PRO A 24 5.57 2.26 20.11
N THR A 25 5.37 1.41 19.11
CA THR A 25 4.05 1.13 18.51
C THR A 25 3.42 -0.12 19.12
N GLY A 26 2.25 -0.53 18.60
CA GLY A 26 1.57 -1.74 19.06
C GLY A 26 2.32 -3.04 18.72
N PRO A 27 2.03 -4.15 19.41
CA PRO A 27 2.57 -5.46 19.08
C PRO A 27 2.32 -5.88 17.61
N GLY A 28 3.35 -6.44 16.98
CA GLY A 28 3.26 -6.94 15.61
C GLY A 28 3.22 -5.84 14.55
N ALA A 29 3.89 -4.71 14.78
CA ALA A 29 4.10 -3.68 13.77
C ALA A 29 4.65 -4.30 12.47
N GLU A 30 4.01 -4.02 11.34
CA GLU A 30 4.37 -4.58 10.03
C GLU A 30 4.31 -3.53 8.92
N GLY A 31 3.11 -3.10 8.54
CA GLY A 31 2.90 -2.10 7.51
C GLY A 31 3.12 -0.69 8.02
N ILE A 32 3.73 0.14 7.20
CA ILE A 32 3.97 1.56 7.47
C ILE A 32 3.70 2.38 6.21
N ASP A 33 3.10 3.56 6.39
CA ASP A 33 2.98 4.57 5.33
C ASP A 33 3.01 5.98 5.91
N ILE A 34 3.38 6.95 5.08
CA ILE A 34 3.44 8.37 5.45
C ILE A 34 2.40 9.11 4.62
N THR A 35 1.66 10.02 5.25
CA THR A 35 0.68 10.84 4.55
C THR A 35 1.35 11.76 3.52
N PRO A 36 0.68 12.14 2.42
CA PRO A 36 1.29 12.99 1.38
C PRO A 36 1.77 14.36 1.87
N ASP A 37 1.15 14.90 2.93
CA ASP A 37 1.59 16.14 3.58
C ASP A 37 2.82 15.95 4.50
N GLY A 38 3.29 14.71 4.67
CA GLY A 38 4.45 14.35 5.46
C GLY A 38 4.26 14.50 6.97
N ARG A 39 3.02 14.68 7.45
CA ARG A 39 2.75 14.99 8.87
C ARG A 39 2.50 13.78 9.74
N GLU A 40 2.02 12.68 9.16
CA GLU A 40 1.65 11.51 9.93
C GLU A 40 2.26 10.24 9.36
N VAL A 41 2.67 9.36 10.26
CA VAL A 41 3.10 8.00 9.94
C VAL A 41 2.09 7.04 10.54
N TRP A 42 1.52 6.18 9.71
CA TRP A 42 0.52 5.19 10.09
C TRP A 42 1.15 3.80 10.10
N VAL A 43 1.08 3.10 11.24
CA VAL A 43 1.73 1.79 11.44
C VAL A 43 0.68 0.74 11.84
N ALA A 44 0.52 -0.29 11.01
CA ALA A 44 -0.37 -1.42 11.29
C ALA A 44 0.27 -2.36 12.32
N ASN A 45 -0.46 -2.66 13.38
CA ASN A 45 -0.04 -3.53 14.49
C ASN A 45 -0.83 -4.84 14.44
N ARG A 46 -0.40 -5.80 13.62
CA ARG A 46 -1.20 -6.99 13.27
C ARG A 46 -1.62 -7.85 14.47
N ALA A 47 -0.76 -7.93 15.49
CA ALA A 47 -1.00 -8.77 16.66
C ALA A 47 -1.83 -8.05 17.73
N ALA A 48 -2.04 -6.75 17.57
CA ALA A 48 -2.80 -5.91 18.47
C ALA A 48 -4.17 -5.51 17.89
N ASP A 49 -4.47 -5.89 16.64
CA ASP A 49 -5.67 -5.45 15.91
C ASP A 49 -5.87 -3.93 15.99
N SER A 50 -4.78 -3.19 15.80
CA SER A 50 -4.75 -1.74 15.96
C SER A 50 -3.76 -1.09 14.99
N VAL A 51 -3.80 0.24 14.95
CA VAL A 51 -2.94 1.07 14.09
C VAL A 51 -2.44 2.23 14.92
N SER A 52 -1.13 2.43 14.95
CA SER A 52 -0.52 3.58 15.63
C SER A 52 -0.38 4.74 14.63
N VAL A 53 -0.84 5.92 15.03
CA VAL A 53 -0.66 7.17 14.29
C VAL A 53 0.40 7.99 14.99
N ILE A 54 1.45 8.33 14.26
CA ILE A 54 2.64 9.00 14.77
C ILE A 54 2.75 10.37 14.12
N ASP A 55 3.01 11.42 14.90
CA ASP A 55 3.40 12.72 14.36
C ASP A 55 4.82 12.64 13.80
N ALA A 56 4.98 12.93 12.51
CA ALA A 56 6.26 12.77 11.81
C ALA A 56 7.30 13.82 12.23
N GLN A 57 6.89 14.93 12.84
CA GLN A 57 7.78 16.00 13.28
C GLN A 57 8.29 15.75 14.71
N THR A 58 7.42 15.35 15.62
CA THR A 58 7.80 15.09 17.02
C THR A 58 8.23 13.66 17.27
N LEU A 59 7.85 12.73 16.37
CA LEU A 59 8.08 11.29 16.48
C LEU A 59 7.33 10.65 17.66
N ASP A 60 6.24 11.28 18.11
CA ASP A 60 5.36 10.77 19.15
C ASP A 60 4.18 10.01 18.55
N VAL A 61 3.77 8.91 19.20
CA VAL A 61 2.47 8.29 18.94
C VAL A 61 1.38 9.23 19.45
N ILE A 62 0.65 9.87 18.53
CA ILE A 62 -0.43 10.80 18.86
C ILE A 62 -1.76 10.08 19.08
N GLU A 63 -1.93 8.90 18.48
CA GLU A 63 -3.13 8.08 18.66
C GLU A 63 -2.88 6.59 18.37
N THR A 64 -3.70 5.72 18.92
CA THR A 64 -3.79 4.31 18.52
C THR A 64 -5.25 3.96 18.31
N VAL A 65 -5.60 3.62 17.07
CA VAL A 65 -6.98 3.28 16.67
C VAL A 65 -7.14 1.78 16.53
N MET A 66 -8.34 1.29 16.82
CA MET A 66 -8.68 -0.13 16.63
C MET A 66 -8.89 -0.41 15.14
N CYS A 67 -8.36 -1.53 14.66
CA CYS A 67 -8.55 -2.02 13.30
C CYS A 67 -8.57 -3.54 13.35
N ALA A 68 -9.75 -4.11 13.55
CA ALA A 68 -9.92 -5.55 13.69
C ALA A 68 -9.59 -6.30 12.40
N GLY A 69 -9.03 -7.51 12.56
CA GLY A 69 -8.88 -8.46 11.47
C GLY A 69 -7.46 -8.60 10.95
N PHE A 70 -6.47 -8.51 11.86
CA PHE A 70 -5.05 -8.70 11.56
C PHE A 70 -4.56 -7.69 10.50
N PRO A 71 -4.46 -6.40 10.85
CA PRO A 71 -4.06 -5.35 9.91
C PRO A 71 -2.60 -5.54 9.48
N ILE A 72 -2.33 -5.54 8.17
CA ILE A 72 -1.01 -5.83 7.60
C ILE A 72 -0.36 -4.63 6.92
N ARG A 73 -1.02 -4.01 5.92
CA ARG A 73 -0.49 -2.84 5.21
C ARG A 73 -1.37 -1.62 5.43
N CYS A 74 -0.74 -0.45 5.53
CA CYS A 74 -1.40 0.85 5.47
C CYS A 74 -1.08 1.52 4.14
N LYS A 75 -2.03 2.26 3.55
CA LYS A 75 -1.78 3.19 2.45
C LYS A 75 -2.65 4.45 2.53
N ALA A 76 -2.01 5.62 2.61
CA ALA A 76 -2.69 6.90 2.51
C ALA A 76 -3.10 7.19 1.07
N THR A 77 -4.30 7.75 0.86
CA THR A 77 -4.73 8.23 -0.46
C THR A 77 -3.89 9.44 -0.88
N PRO A 78 -3.67 9.67 -2.19
CA PRO A 78 -2.88 10.81 -2.69
C PRO A 78 -3.38 12.19 -2.25
N ASP A 79 -4.68 12.34 -2.02
CA ASP A 79 -5.30 13.56 -1.46
C ASP A 79 -5.11 13.72 0.06
N GLY A 80 -4.53 12.70 0.71
CA GLY A 80 -4.30 12.65 2.15
C GLY A 80 -5.57 12.63 3.00
N GLN A 81 -6.74 12.32 2.44
CA GLN A 81 -7.99 12.32 3.21
C GLN A 81 -8.27 10.97 3.88
N ARG A 82 -7.79 9.87 3.32
CA ARG A 82 -8.09 8.52 3.83
C ARG A 82 -6.84 7.67 3.98
N VAL A 83 -6.93 6.66 4.84
CA VAL A 83 -5.93 5.60 4.98
C VAL A 83 -6.61 4.25 4.83
N LEU A 84 -6.14 3.45 3.88
CA LEU A 84 -6.62 2.09 3.63
C LEU A 84 -5.75 1.10 4.39
N ILE A 85 -6.38 0.09 4.98
CA ILE A 85 -5.69 -0.90 5.81
C ILE A 85 -6.16 -2.30 5.43
N SER A 86 -5.23 -3.13 4.94
CA SER A 86 -5.54 -4.53 4.64
C SER A 86 -5.69 -5.33 5.93
N CYS A 87 -6.85 -5.94 6.12
CA CYS A 87 -7.20 -6.75 7.29
C CYS A 87 -7.24 -8.22 6.86
N ALA A 88 -6.09 -8.90 6.98
CA ALA A 88 -5.85 -10.16 6.30
C ALA A 88 -6.72 -11.31 6.80
N THR A 89 -7.01 -11.39 8.11
CA THR A 89 -7.85 -12.48 8.65
C THR A 89 -9.33 -12.21 8.46
N ALA A 90 -9.72 -10.92 8.44
CA ALA A 90 -11.09 -10.51 8.12
C ALA A 90 -11.43 -10.70 6.63
N GLY A 91 -10.44 -10.69 5.74
CA GLY A 91 -10.69 -10.74 4.30
C GLY A 91 -11.13 -9.39 3.71
N GLU A 92 -10.81 -8.30 4.40
CA GLU A 92 -11.35 -6.97 4.12
C GLU A 92 -10.25 -5.92 3.98
N VAL A 93 -10.59 -4.78 3.38
CA VAL A 93 -9.82 -3.54 3.49
C VAL A 93 -10.64 -2.51 4.25
N ALA A 94 -10.15 -2.08 5.40
CA ALA A 94 -10.74 -1.00 6.18
C ALA A 94 -10.32 0.35 5.61
N VAL A 95 -11.20 1.35 5.71
CA VAL A 95 -11.00 2.71 5.22
C VAL A 95 -11.20 3.67 6.38
N PHE A 96 -10.14 4.36 6.79
CA PHE A 96 -10.18 5.36 7.84
C PHE A 96 -10.23 6.76 7.24
N ASP A 97 -11.07 7.63 7.79
CA ASP A 97 -10.88 9.07 7.63
C ASP A 97 -9.61 9.47 8.37
N ARG A 98 -8.71 10.16 7.68
CA ARG A 98 -7.44 10.53 8.28
C ARG A 98 -7.71 11.47 9.46
N LEU A 99 -8.42 12.56 9.28
CA LEU A 99 -8.46 13.63 10.29
C LEU A 99 -9.24 13.23 11.54
N SER A 100 -10.40 12.58 11.38
CA SER A 100 -11.21 12.13 12.52
C SER A 100 -10.71 10.83 13.13
N ARG A 101 -9.88 10.07 12.40
CA ARG A 101 -9.34 8.75 12.81
C ARG A 101 -10.42 7.68 12.92
N GLU A 102 -11.61 7.95 12.41
CA GLU A 102 -12.73 7.01 12.45
C GLU A 102 -12.67 6.06 11.25
N GLU A 103 -13.04 4.80 11.48
CA GLU A 103 -13.28 3.85 10.41
C GLU A 103 -14.59 4.22 9.70
N THR A 104 -14.49 4.57 8.42
CA THR A 104 -15.62 5.04 7.59
C THR A 104 -16.22 3.95 6.71
N GLY A 105 -15.54 2.82 6.55
CA GLY A 105 -16.04 1.69 5.79
C GLY A 105 -15.09 0.52 5.71
N ARG A 106 -15.61 -0.61 5.23
CA ARG A 106 -14.87 -1.83 4.94
C ARG A 106 -15.30 -2.39 3.59
N VAL A 107 -14.33 -2.88 2.84
CA VAL A 107 -14.55 -3.52 1.54
C VAL A 107 -14.19 -5.00 1.67
N THR A 108 -15.17 -5.89 1.46
CA THR A 108 -14.94 -7.33 1.44
C THR A 108 -14.20 -7.73 0.17
N VAL A 109 -12.92 -8.07 0.30
CA VAL A 109 -12.07 -8.55 -0.79
C VAL A 109 -12.20 -10.06 -0.95
N LEU A 110 -12.28 -10.74 0.18
CA LEU A 110 -12.36 -12.18 0.31
C LEU A 110 -13.49 -12.51 1.28
N ASP A 111 -14.59 -13.03 0.74
CA ASP A 111 -15.67 -13.58 1.56
C ASP A 111 -15.17 -14.85 2.26
N ARG A 112 -15.27 -14.84 3.60
CA ARG A 112 -14.83 -15.92 4.47
C ARG A 112 -16.03 -16.40 5.25
N GLY A 113 -16.25 -17.72 5.21
CA GLY A 113 -16.84 -18.40 6.36
C GLY A 113 -15.87 -18.41 7.55
N GLU A 114 -16.00 -19.37 8.46
CA GLU A 114 -15.01 -19.55 9.53
C GLU A 114 -13.71 -20.21 9.00
N GLY A 115 -12.57 -19.52 9.19
CA GLY A 115 -11.22 -20.11 9.21
C GLY A 115 -10.34 -19.95 7.97
N GLY A 116 -9.01 -19.85 8.21
CA GLY A 116 -7.98 -20.39 7.32
C GLY A 116 -6.79 -19.50 6.99
N ASP A 117 -6.81 -18.91 5.80
CA ASP A 117 -5.61 -18.36 5.16
C ASP A 117 -5.43 -16.86 5.40
N LEU A 118 -4.36 -16.23 4.92
CA LEU A 118 -4.28 -14.77 4.91
C LEU A 118 -4.94 -14.21 3.64
N GLY A 119 -5.75 -13.18 3.78
CA GLY A 119 -6.55 -12.58 2.71
C GLY A 119 -5.80 -11.44 2.02
N PRO A 120 -6.36 -10.22 2.01
CA PRO A 120 -5.69 -9.07 1.45
C PRO A 120 -4.40 -8.77 2.23
N ILE A 121 -3.29 -8.59 1.51
CA ILE A 121 -2.00 -8.19 2.07
C ILE A 121 -1.56 -6.88 1.44
N GLY A 122 -1.03 -6.93 0.22
CA GLY A 122 -0.57 -5.74 -0.50
C GLY A 122 -1.71 -4.79 -0.81
N VAL A 123 -1.47 -3.49 -0.62
CA VAL A 123 -2.38 -2.42 -1.04
C VAL A 123 -1.56 -1.41 -1.82
N LEU A 124 -2.08 -0.97 -2.96
CA LEU A 124 -1.51 0.07 -3.80
C LEU A 124 -2.63 0.95 -4.34
N ILE A 125 -2.52 2.27 -4.19
CA ILE A 125 -3.53 3.22 -4.64
C ILE A 125 -3.04 3.89 -5.92
N THR A 126 -3.92 4.07 -6.90
CA THR A 126 -3.59 4.75 -8.15
C THR A 126 -3.20 6.21 -7.89
N PRO A 127 -2.31 6.81 -8.70
CA PRO A 127 -1.88 8.20 -8.48
C PRO A 127 -3.02 9.24 -8.50
N ASP A 128 -4.09 8.95 -9.24
CA ASP A 128 -5.30 9.79 -9.27
C ASP A 128 -6.23 9.58 -8.06
N GLY A 129 -5.93 8.63 -7.17
CA GLY A 129 -6.69 8.34 -5.97
C GLY A 129 -8.03 7.65 -6.21
N THR A 130 -8.32 7.19 -7.43
CA THR A 130 -9.63 6.64 -7.80
C THR A 130 -9.78 5.16 -7.49
N HIS A 131 -8.70 4.38 -7.52
CA HIS A 131 -8.73 2.93 -7.33
C HIS A 131 -7.66 2.44 -6.37
N ALA A 132 -7.96 1.36 -5.66
CA ALA A 132 -6.97 0.56 -4.94
C ALA A 132 -6.84 -0.83 -5.56
N PHE A 133 -5.60 -1.28 -5.70
CA PHE A 133 -5.22 -2.63 -6.10
C PHE A 133 -4.77 -3.38 -4.85
N VAL A 134 -5.41 -4.51 -4.59
CA VAL A 134 -5.21 -5.29 -3.37
C VAL A 134 -4.77 -6.69 -3.72
N ALA A 135 -3.58 -7.08 -3.30
CA ALA A 135 -3.08 -8.43 -3.47
C ALA A 135 -3.83 -9.36 -2.50
N ASN A 136 -4.64 -10.27 -3.05
CA ASN A 136 -5.34 -11.29 -2.28
C ASN A 136 -4.50 -12.58 -2.31
N SER A 137 -3.59 -12.68 -1.36
CA SER A 137 -2.49 -13.66 -1.40
C SER A 137 -2.99 -15.11 -1.44
N SER A 138 -4.05 -15.43 -0.70
CA SER A 138 -4.64 -16.78 -0.68
C SER A 138 -5.43 -17.15 -1.94
N ARG A 139 -5.75 -16.19 -2.81
CA ARG A 139 -6.56 -16.42 -4.02
C ARG A 139 -5.82 -16.18 -5.31
N GLN A 140 -4.52 -15.92 -5.26
CA GLN A 140 -3.68 -15.76 -6.46
C GLN A 140 -4.28 -14.71 -7.40
N GLU A 141 -4.75 -13.61 -6.83
CA GLU A 141 -5.38 -12.54 -7.58
C GLU A 141 -5.01 -11.17 -7.01
N VAL A 142 -5.16 -10.15 -7.85
CA VAL A 142 -5.25 -8.75 -7.43
C VAL A 142 -6.68 -8.27 -7.62
N VAL A 143 -7.25 -7.73 -6.56
CA VAL A 143 -8.61 -7.16 -6.56
C VAL A 143 -8.52 -5.66 -6.78
N VAL A 144 -9.37 -5.12 -7.65
CA VAL A 144 -9.48 -3.68 -7.89
C VAL A 144 -10.73 -3.15 -7.19
N ILE A 145 -10.53 -2.17 -6.33
CA ILE A 145 -11.56 -1.49 -5.56
C ILE A 145 -11.72 -0.07 -6.11
N ASP A 146 -12.96 0.33 -6.42
CA ASP A 146 -13.30 1.73 -6.67
C ASP A 146 -13.37 2.47 -5.33
N LEU A 147 -12.60 3.56 -5.19
CA LEU A 147 -12.51 4.30 -3.94
C LEU A 147 -13.60 5.36 -3.77
N GLY A 148 -14.39 5.64 -4.78
CA GLY A 148 -15.58 6.48 -4.68
C GLY A 148 -16.77 5.71 -4.12
N THR A 149 -16.98 4.48 -4.59
CA THR A 149 -18.13 3.65 -4.18
C THR A 149 -17.79 2.62 -3.11
N LEU A 150 -16.50 2.32 -2.91
CA LEU A 150 -16.00 1.25 -2.04
C LEU A 150 -16.45 -0.15 -2.48
N ASP A 151 -16.59 -0.35 -3.78
CA ASP A 151 -16.94 -1.64 -4.38
C ASP A 151 -15.75 -2.32 -5.04
N VAL A 152 -15.74 -3.65 -5.03
CA VAL A 152 -14.86 -4.45 -5.87
C VAL A 152 -15.38 -4.42 -7.32
N ILE A 153 -14.57 -3.89 -8.23
CA ILE A 153 -14.96 -3.72 -9.65
C ILE A 153 -14.23 -4.66 -10.61
N ALA A 154 -13.12 -5.25 -10.19
CA ALA A 154 -12.41 -6.25 -10.98
C ALA A 154 -11.58 -7.21 -10.11
N ARG A 155 -11.28 -8.38 -10.67
CA ARG A 155 -10.35 -9.37 -10.12
C ARG A 155 -9.43 -9.82 -11.24
N LEU A 156 -8.13 -9.76 -10.98
CA LEU A 156 -7.07 -10.03 -11.95
C LEU A 156 -6.28 -11.24 -11.47
N GLU A 157 -6.27 -12.31 -12.25
CA GLU A 157 -5.48 -13.50 -11.92
C GLU A 157 -3.99 -13.18 -11.90
N THR A 158 -3.28 -13.79 -10.95
CA THR A 158 -1.82 -13.72 -10.82
C THR A 158 -1.21 -15.12 -10.71
N GLY A 159 0.06 -15.18 -10.29
CA GLY A 159 0.66 -16.39 -9.76
C GLY A 159 0.43 -16.56 -8.25
N ASN A 160 1.18 -17.50 -7.66
CA ASN A 160 1.06 -17.84 -6.24
C ASN A 160 1.42 -16.66 -5.31
N VAL A 161 0.61 -16.46 -4.28
CA VAL A 161 0.89 -15.59 -3.11
C VAL A 161 1.35 -14.18 -3.51
N PRO A 162 0.55 -13.41 -4.28
CA PRO A 162 0.88 -12.02 -4.54
C PRO A 162 0.95 -11.24 -3.22
N ASP A 163 1.89 -10.31 -3.10
CA ASP A 163 2.08 -9.47 -1.92
C ASP A 163 2.43 -8.04 -2.35
N GLY A 164 3.71 -7.76 -2.61
CA GLY A 164 4.16 -6.43 -3.03
C GLY A 164 3.61 -6.04 -4.40
N LEU A 165 3.13 -4.80 -4.51
CA LEU A 165 2.61 -4.19 -5.74
C LEU A 165 3.31 -2.84 -6.00
N ALA A 166 3.53 -2.53 -7.28
CA ALA A 166 4.02 -1.22 -7.72
C ALA A 166 3.44 -0.86 -9.10
N PHE A 167 3.26 0.42 -9.37
CA PHE A 167 2.89 0.91 -10.70
C PHE A 167 4.14 1.31 -11.49
N LEU A 168 4.08 1.06 -12.80
CA LEU A 168 5.00 1.63 -13.77
C LEU A 168 4.18 2.44 -14.78
N ALA A 169 4.44 3.74 -14.86
CA ALA A 169 3.94 4.52 -15.99
C ALA A 169 4.61 3.99 -17.26
N ARG A 170 3.82 3.49 -18.21
CA ARG A 170 4.35 3.12 -19.52
C ARG A 170 4.81 4.40 -20.20
N ALA A 171 6.05 4.43 -20.69
CA ALA A 171 6.49 5.50 -21.57
C ALA A 171 5.53 5.57 -22.77
N PRO A 172 5.18 6.76 -23.29
CA PRO A 172 4.44 6.84 -24.54
C PRO A 172 5.19 6.03 -25.60
N ASP A 173 4.46 5.28 -26.43
CA ASP A 173 5.06 4.45 -27.45
C ASP A 173 6.01 5.31 -28.31
N VAL A 174 7.30 4.99 -28.30
CA VAL A 174 8.26 5.61 -29.21
C VAL A 174 7.89 5.08 -30.59
N VAL A 175 7.24 5.91 -31.41
CA VAL A 175 7.06 5.62 -32.83
C VAL A 175 8.47 5.43 -33.41
N PRO A 176 8.81 4.26 -33.99
CA PRO A 176 10.10 4.10 -34.63
C PRO A 176 10.26 5.22 -35.66
N LEU A 177 11.37 5.95 -35.62
CA LEU A 177 11.73 6.83 -36.71
C LEU A 177 11.74 5.96 -37.96
N GLY A 178 10.79 6.19 -38.87
CA GLY A 178 10.66 5.40 -40.10
C GLY A 178 12.02 5.36 -40.79
N ASP A 179 12.36 4.20 -41.35
CA ASP A 179 13.60 4.01 -42.09
C ASP A 179 13.72 5.16 -43.11
N GLY A 180 14.69 6.04 -42.86
CA GLY A 180 15.00 7.12 -43.80
C GLY A 180 15.32 6.53 -45.17
N PRO A 181 15.15 7.28 -46.26
CA PRO A 181 15.33 6.75 -47.61
C PRO A 181 16.72 6.12 -47.73
N GLU A 182 16.77 4.87 -48.20
CA GLU A 182 18.03 4.17 -48.49
C GLU A 182 18.90 5.04 -49.41
N PRO A 183 20.21 5.16 -49.15
CA PRO A 183 21.08 5.95 -50.02
C PRO A 183 21.18 5.30 -51.40
N ASP A 184 20.85 6.06 -52.44
CA ASP A 184 21.02 5.67 -53.84
C ASP A 184 22.48 5.24 -54.09
N VAL A 185 22.68 3.96 -54.38
CA VAL A 185 23.97 3.43 -54.80
C VAL A 185 24.10 3.60 -56.32
N GLU A 186 24.46 4.82 -56.75
CA GLU A 186 24.97 5.05 -58.10
C GLU A 186 26.51 4.98 -58.13
N GLY A 187 27.02 4.03 -58.91
CA GLY A 187 28.24 4.23 -59.71
C GLY A 187 29.57 3.75 -59.12
N ALA A 188 30.01 2.55 -59.51
CA ALA A 188 31.42 2.29 -59.80
C ALA A 188 31.58 1.05 -60.70
N THR A 189 31.47 1.26 -62.01
CA THR A 189 32.14 0.40 -63.01
C THR A 189 33.60 0.83 -63.14
N GLY A 190 34.54 -0.11 -63.06
CA GLY A 190 35.90 0.07 -63.61
C GLY A 190 37.03 -0.59 -62.80
N HIS A 191 37.39 -1.84 -63.13
CA HIS A 191 38.56 -2.20 -63.96
C HIS A 191 38.76 -3.72 -63.98
#